data_AF-A0AAD5ANH8-F1
#
_entry.id   AF-A0AAD5ANH8-F1
#
_cell.length_a   1.000
_cell.length_b   1.000
_cell.length_c   1.000
_cell.angle_alpha   90.00
_cell.angle_beta   90.00
_cell.angle_gamma   90.00
#
_symmetry.space_group_name_H-M   'P 1'
#
loop_
_entity.id
_entity.type
_entity.pdbx_description
1 polymer ?
#
loop_
_entity_poly.entity_id
_entity_poly.type
_entity_poly.pdbx_seq_one_letter_code
_entity_poly.pdbx_strand_id
1 'polypeptide(L)'
;MADYKEAPLATRPKTLDPAEYFNVSPEYRRSEQGRASLRSQLKRQYQIQLNNPLRKELIEDPALTRWTYARTEMYNHFRPTPKSSLITGLIGVAPLVILCYVLKADRWFLGWMAVMGVGARCGGEEGPEVKHYNGDKREQKIKDGTYKRPYRLSY
;
A
#
# COMPACT_ATOMS: atom_id res chain seq x y z
N MET A 1 8.29 31.18 -23.14
CA MET A 1 8.85 29.93 -22.58
C MET A 1 8.05 29.60 -21.33
N ALA A 2 7.73 28.33 -21.06
CA ALA A 2 6.93 27.94 -19.89
C ALA A 2 7.82 27.73 -18.66
N ASP A 3 7.41 28.26 -17.51
CA ASP A 3 8.11 28.09 -16.23
C ASP A 3 7.97 26.64 -15.71
N TYR A 4 9.06 26.07 -15.19
CA TYR A 4 9.06 24.72 -14.64
C TYR A 4 8.31 24.69 -13.30
N LYS A 5 7.30 23.82 -13.19
CA LYS A 5 6.56 23.58 -11.96
C LYS A 5 6.99 22.25 -11.33
N GLU A 6 7.49 22.34 -10.10
CA GLU A 6 7.88 21.16 -9.33
C GLU A 6 6.67 20.33 -8.91
N ALA A 7 6.88 19.02 -8.80
CA ALA A 7 5.91 18.05 -8.32
C ALA A 7 6.61 17.07 -7.35
N PRO A 8 5.88 16.39 -6.44
CA PRO A 8 6.51 15.49 -5.45
C PRO A 8 7.33 14.36 -6.08
N LEU A 9 7.02 13.97 -7.32
CA LEU A 9 7.76 12.95 -8.09
C LEU A 9 8.66 13.55 -9.18
N ALA A 10 8.64 14.87 -9.39
CA ALA A 10 9.46 15.56 -10.38
C ALA A 10 10.10 16.80 -9.72
N THR A 11 11.31 16.60 -9.20
CA THR A 11 12.08 17.66 -8.55
C THR A 11 12.69 18.60 -9.58
N ARG A 12 12.82 19.88 -9.18
CA ARG A 12 13.47 20.90 -10.01
C ARG A 12 14.92 20.51 -10.33
N PRO A 13 15.36 20.61 -11.60
CA PRO A 13 16.76 20.40 -11.94
C PRO A 13 17.63 21.47 -11.29
N LYS A 14 18.83 21.08 -10.83
CA LYS A 14 19.76 21.95 -10.11
C LYS A 14 20.08 23.24 -10.88
N THR A 15 20.35 23.12 -12.18
CA THR A 15 20.67 24.26 -13.06
C THR A 15 19.59 25.34 -13.12
N LEU A 16 18.33 24.98 -12.83
CA LEU A 16 17.24 25.94 -12.80
C LEU A 16 17.03 26.53 -11.39
N ASP A 17 17.58 25.94 -10.34
CA ASP A 17 17.41 26.41 -8.97
C ASP A 17 18.13 27.76 -8.73
N PRO A 18 17.42 28.86 -8.44
CA PRO A 18 18.04 30.15 -8.20
C PRO A 18 18.92 30.15 -6.95
N ALA A 19 18.65 29.26 -5.99
CA ALA A 19 19.43 29.15 -4.76
C ALA A 19 20.87 28.69 -5.01
N GLU A 20 21.14 27.95 -6.10
CA GLU A 20 22.48 27.46 -6.44
C GLU A 20 23.43 28.60 -6.83
N TYR A 21 22.92 29.65 -7.47
CA TYR A 21 23.73 30.74 -8.02
C TYR A 21 23.61 32.06 -7.25
N PHE A 22 22.39 32.49 -6.91
CA PHE A 22 22.16 33.86 -6.44
C PHE A 22 22.24 34.03 -4.92
N ASN A 23 21.99 32.97 -4.14
CA ASN A 23 21.81 33.06 -2.67
C ASN A 23 22.94 32.36 -1.87
N VAL A 24 24.17 32.33 -2.39
CA VAL A 24 25.31 31.62 -1.78
C VAL A 24 25.92 32.44 -0.64
N SER A 25 25.38 32.28 0.57
CA SER A 25 25.90 32.90 1.79
C SER A 25 27.23 32.26 2.26
N PRO A 26 28.05 32.97 3.06
CA PRO A 26 29.27 32.40 3.66
C PRO A 26 28.98 31.17 4.53
N GLU A 27 27.87 31.17 5.28
CA GLU A 27 27.46 30.02 6.10
C GLU A 27 27.09 28.81 5.24
N TYR A 28 26.43 29.03 4.11
CA TYR A 28 26.16 27.98 3.15
C TYR A 28 27.46 27.32 2.66
N ARG A 29 28.48 28.11 2.28
CA ARG A 29 29.78 27.59 1.87
C ARG A 29 30.47 26.78 2.97
N ARG A 30 30.41 27.23 4.23
CA ARG A 30 30.94 26.48 5.38
C ARG A 30 30.21 25.14 5.55
N SER A 31 28.89 25.12 5.39
CA SER A 31 28.11 23.89 5.45
C SER A 31 28.47 22.91 4.33
N GLU A 32 28.68 23.40 3.11
CA GLU A 32 29.12 22.59 1.96
C GLU A 32 30.54 22.06 2.15
N GLN A 33 31.46 22.88 2.68
CA GLN A 33 32.80 22.43 3.06
C GLN A 33 32.74 21.32 4.13
N GLY A 34 31.86 21.44 5.12
CA GLY A 34 31.63 20.41 6.14
C GLY A 34 31.08 19.11 5.55
N ARG A 35 30.11 19.19 4.62
CA ARG A 35 29.59 18.00 3.91
C ARG A 35 30.65 17.34 3.03
N ALA A 36 31.45 18.15 2.33
CA ALA A 36 32.52 17.66 1.46
C ALA A 36 33.67 17.01 2.25
N SER A 37 34.04 17.58 3.40
CA SER A 37 35.07 17.01 4.27
C SER A 37 34.62 15.68 4.89
N LEU A 38 33.37 15.59 5.35
CA LEU A 38 32.80 14.34 5.85
C LEU A 38 32.76 13.28 4.73
N ARG A 39 32.30 13.66 3.53
CA ARG A 39 32.24 12.75 2.38
C ARG A 39 33.62 12.23 1.98
N SER A 40 34.65 13.08 1.98
CA SER A 40 36.00 12.68 1.62
C SER A 40 36.64 11.77 2.68
N GLN A 41 36.37 12.02 3.96
CA GLN A 41 36.79 11.15 5.07
C GLN A 41 36.18 9.75 4.97
N LEU A 42 34.84 9.65 4.80
CA LEU A 42 34.16 8.36 4.66
C LEU A 42 34.64 7.60 3.42
N LYS A 43 34.82 8.29 2.29
CA LYS A 43 35.37 7.69 1.07
C LYS A 43 36.78 7.15 1.28
N ARG A 44 37.65 7.91 1.96
CA ARG A 44 39.01 7.48 2.29
C ARG A 44 39.00 6.23 3.16
N GLN A 45 38.18 6.20 4.21
CA GLN A 45 38.05 5.03 5.09
C GLN A 45 37.63 3.79 4.30
N TYR A 46 36.61 3.90 3.45
CA TYR A 46 36.15 2.81 2.61
C TYR A 46 37.25 2.31 1.66
N GLN A 47 37.96 3.23 1.00
CA GLN A 47 39.05 2.87 0.08
C GLN A 47 40.21 2.15 0.79
N ILE A 48 40.56 2.54 2.02
CA ILE A 48 41.60 1.87 2.81
C ILE A 48 41.22 0.41 3.08
N GLN A 49 39.96 0.16 3.45
CA GLN A 49 39.47 -1.19 3.70
C GLN A 49 39.40 -2.01 2.41
N LEU A 50 38.92 -1.41 1.32
CA LEU A 50 38.76 -2.07 0.03
C LEU A 50 40.10 -2.48 -0.59
N ASN A 51 41.11 -1.62 -0.48
CA ASN A 51 42.43 -1.83 -1.08
C ASN A 51 43.35 -2.73 -0.24
N ASN A 52 42.89 -3.29 0.88
CA ASN A 52 43.67 -4.22 1.68
C ASN A 52 43.76 -5.60 0.99
N PRO A 53 44.95 -6.07 0.57
CA PRO A 53 45.10 -7.35 -0.14
C PRO A 53 44.81 -8.57 0.73
N LEU A 54 44.83 -8.43 2.06
CA LEU A 54 44.56 -9.52 3.00
C LEU A 54 43.07 -9.66 3.33
N ARG A 55 42.20 -8.81 2.77
CA ARG A 55 40.76 -8.82 3.06
C ARG A 55 40.11 -10.07 2.47
N LYS A 56 39.50 -10.88 3.34
CA LYS A 56 38.71 -12.07 2.97
C LYS A 56 37.19 -11.87 3.14
N GLU A 57 36.78 -10.85 3.89
CA GLU A 57 35.39 -10.63 4.31
C GLU A 57 34.72 -9.45 3.59
N LEU A 58 33.39 -9.42 3.65
CA LEU A 58 32.59 -8.31 3.16
C LEU A 58 32.75 -7.09 4.09
N ILE A 59 32.84 -5.89 3.51
CA ILE A 59 32.92 -4.65 4.29
C ILE A 59 31.53 -4.33 4.83
N GLU A 60 31.41 -4.21 6.16
CA GLU A 60 30.19 -3.78 6.81
C GLU A 60 30.03 -2.26 6.70
N ASP A 61 28.87 -1.82 6.18
CA ASP A 61 28.51 -0.40 6.16
C ASP A 61 27.65 -0.06 7.39
N PRO A 62 28.15 0.72 8.36
CA PRO A 62 27.38 1.12 9.53
C PRO A 62 26.16 1.98 9.17
N ALA A 63 26.15 2.65 8.01
CA ALA A 63 24.98 3.40 7.54
C ALA A 63 23.86 2.45 7.13
N LEU A 64 24.19 1.36 6.44
CA LEU A 64 23.22 0.34 6.03
C LEU A 64 22.64 -0.37 7.26
N THR A 65 23.48 -0.77 8.22
CA THR A 65 23.00 -1.44 9.44
C THR A 65 22.11 -0.54 10.30
N ARG A 66 22.44 0.76 10.41
CA ARG A 66 21.56 1.73 11.09
C ARG A 66 20.25 1.94 10.34
N TRP A 67 20.27 1.93 9.01
CA TRP A 67 19.06 2.08 8.21
C TRP A 67 18.15 0.85 8.28
N THR A 68 18.71 -0.36 8.26
CA THR A 68 17.92 -1.58 8.48
C THR A 68 17.36 -1.59 9.89
N TYR A 69 18.18 -1.27 10.89
CA TYR A 69 17.76 -1.16 12.29
C TYR A 69 16.60 -0.18 12.47
N ALA A 70 16.71 1.03 11.91
CA ALA A 70 15.67 2.06 12.00
C ALA A 70 14.32 1.61 11.39
N ARG A 71 14.33 0.72 10.38
CA ARG A 71 13.10 0.17 9.80
C ARG A 71 12.50 -0.96 10.61
N THR A 72 13.32 -1.67 11.40
CA THR A 72 12.85 -2.69 12.33
C THR A 72 12.41 -2.12 13.68
N GLU A 73 12.98 -1.00 14.12
CA GLU A 73 12.75 -0.40 15.43
C GLU A 73 11.55 0.56 15.46
N MET A 74 10.41 0.10 14.96
CA MET A 74 9.22 0.95 14.82
C MET A 74 8.44 1.11 16.15
N TYR A 75 8.41 0.07 16.99
CA TYR A 75 7.57 0.05 18.20
C TYR A 75 8.09 0.94 19.34
N ASN A 76 9.41 1.07 19.51
CA ASN A 76 10.00 1.88 20.57
C ASN A 76 9.71 3.38 20.40
N HIS A 77 9.59 3.83 19.15
CA HIS A 77 9.34 5.23 18.80
C HIS A 77 7.86 5.53 18.54
N PHE A 78 6.99 4.52 18.55
CA PHE A 78 5.57 4.68 18.28
C PHE A 78 4.86 5.36 19.46
N ARG A 79 4.12 6.44 19.14
CA ARG A 79 3.27 7.13 20.12
C ARG A 79 1.81 6.99 19.68
N PRO A 80 0.91 6.43 20.52
CA PRO A 80 -0.50 6.33 20.18
C PRO A 80 -1.12 7.73 20.20
N THR A 81 -1.21 8.36 19.04
CA THR A 81 -1.87 9.66 18.83
C THR A 81 -3.23 9.47 18.14
N PRO A 82 -4.17 10.44 18.27
CA PRO A 82 -5.45 10.35 17.57
C PRO A 82 -5.30 10.20 16.04
N LYS A 83 -4.31 10.88 15.44
CA LYS A 83 -4.03 10.80 13.99
C LYS A 83 -3.55 9.41 13.58
N SER A 84 -2.63 8.80 14.34
CA SER A 84 -2.17 7.43 14.06
C SER A 84 -3.30 6.42 14.22
N SER A 85 -4.16 6.57 15.24
CA SER A 85 -5.31 5.69 15.44
C SER A 85 -6.33 5.80 14.29
N LEU A 86 -6.57 7.01 13.79
CA LEU A 86 -7.44 7.23 12.62
C LEU A 86 -6.87 6.57 11.35
N ILE A 87 -5.57 6.72 11.09
CA ILE A 87 -4.91 6.09 9.93
C ILE A 87 -5.00 4.57 10.03
N THR A 88 -4.72 4.00 11.21
CA THR A 88 -4.82 2.54 11.41
C THR A 88 -6.25 2.04 11.28
N GLY A 89 -7.25 2.77 11.79
CA GLY A 89 -8.65 2.42 11.61
C GLY A 89 -9.07 2.44 10.14
N LEU A 90 -8.68 3.48 9.41
CA LEU A 90 -9.04 3.65 8.00
C LEU A 90 -8.33 2.63 7.10
N ILE A 91 -7.03 2.39 7.31
CA ILE A 91 -6.25 1.48 6.45
C ILE A 91 -6.39 0.02 6.90
N GLY A 92 -6.56 -0.23 8.20
CA GLY A 92 -6.67 -1.58 8.75
C GLY A 92 -8.10 -2.12 8.76
N VAL A 93 -9.05 -1.37 9.32
CA VAL A 93 -10.42 -1.87 9.55
C VAL A 93 -11.32 -1.62 8.34
N ALA A 94 -11.23 -0.46 7.70
CA ALA A 94 -12.12 -0.13 6.58
C ALA A 94 -12.06 -1.14 5.41
N PRO A 95 -10.90 -1.64 4.92
CA PRO A 95 -10.90 -2.62 3.83
C PRO A 95 -11.55 -3.93 4.24
N LEU A 96 -11.44 -4.36 5.50
CA LEU A 96 -12.14 -5.56 5.99
C LEU A 96 -13.65 -5.37 5.94
N VAL A 97 -14.14 -4.22 6.41
CA VAL A 97 -15.57 -3.89 6.37
C VAL A 97 -16.08 -3.82 4.94
N ILE A 98 -15.35 -3.13 4.05
CA ILE A 98 -15.69 -3.04 2.62
C ILE A 98 -15.75 -4.43 1.98
N LEU A 99 -14.73 -5.27 2.21
CA LEU A 99 -14.73 -6.64 1.68
C LEU A 99 -15.88 -7.48 2.23
N CYS A 100 -16.22 -7.34 3.51
CA CYS A 100 -17.39 -8.00 4.09
C CYS A 100 -18.68 -7.58 3.38
N TYR A 101 -18.86 -6.29 3.09
CA TYR A 101 -20.04 -5.81 2.37
C TYR A 101 -20.07 -6.24 0.91
N VAL A 102 -18.95 -6.17 0.18
CA VAL A 102 -18.86 -6.60 -1.23
C VAL A 102 -19.12 -8.10 -1.35
N LEU A 103 -18.47 -8.94 -0.55
CA LEU A 103 -18.69 -10.40 -0.58
C LEU A 103 -20.12 -10.78 -0.17
N LYS A 104 -20.73 -10.01 0.72
CA LYS A 104 -22.14 -10.19 1.09
C LYS A 104 -23.09 -9.69 -0.01
N ALA A 105 -22.72 -8.64 -0.74
CA ALA A 105 -23.44 -8.13 -1.89
C ALA A 105 -23.33 -9.03 -3.13
N ASP A 106 -22.19 -9.68 -3.40
CA ASP A 106 -22.04 -10.63 -4.50
C ASP A 106 -22.89 -11.89 -4.30
N ARG A 107 -23.03 -12.35 -3.06
CA ARG A 107 -24.03 -13.36 -2.66
C ARG A 107 -25.47 -12.89 -2.93
N TRP A 108 -25.70 -11.59 -3.11
CA TRP A 108 -27.01 -10.95 -3.31
C TRP A 108 -27.27 -10.51 -4.78
N PHE A 109 -26.27 -10.02 -5.54
CA PHE A 109 -26.38 -9.44 -6.89
C PHE A 109 -26.47 -10.48 -8.01
N LEU A 110 -25.71 -11.59 -7.93
CA LEU A 110 -25.96 -12.76 -8.78
C LEU A 110 -27.37 -13.34 -8.57
N GLY A 111 -27.95 -13.12 -7.38
CA GLY A 111 -29.33 -13.45 -7.08
C GLY A 111 -30.34 -12.58 -7.84
N TRP A 112 -30.04 -11.30 -8.07
CA TRP A 112 -30.94 -10.38 -8.75
C TRP A 112 -30.83 -10.46 -10.28
N MET A 113 -29.63 -10.71 -10.83
CA MET A 113 -29.44 -10.97 -12.27
C MET A 113 -30.12 -12.26 -12.73
N ALA A 114 -30.23 -13.27 -11.86
CA ALA A 114 -31.02 -14.47 -12.13
C ALA A 114 -32.53 -14.24 -11.98
N VAL A 115 -32.96 -13.29 -11.13
CA VAL A 115 -34.38 -12.93 -10.92
C VAL A 115 -34.90 -11.97 -12.00
N MET A 116 -34.03 -11.13 -12.57
CA MET A 116 -34.39 -10.15 -13.61
C MET A 116 -34.44 -10.75 -15.03
N GLY A 117 -34.26 -12.06 -15.18
CA GLY A 117 -34.68 -12.80 -16.38
C GLY A 117 -34.33 -12.13 -17.71
N VAL A 118 -33.07 -11.73 -17.94
CA VAL A 118 -32.60 -11.42 -19.30
C VAL A 118 -32.38 -12.76 -20.01
N GLY A 119 -33.48 -13.36 -20.45
CA GLY A 119 -33.52 -14.70 -21.02
C GLY A 119 -34.94 -15.29 -21.06
N ALA A 120 -35.77 -14.73 -21.94
CA ALA A 120 -36.90 -15.35 -22.64
C ALA A 120 -37.94 -16.18 -21.85
N ARG A 121 -39.09 -15.52 -21.63
CA ARG A 121 -40.46 -15.93 -22.00
C ARG A 121 -41.19 -17.08 -21.26
N CYS A 122 -42.46 -16.77 -20.96
CA CYS A 122 -43.65 -17.61 -20.71
C CYS A 122 -44.00 -18.02 -19.26
N GLY A 123 -45.02 -17.34 -18.70
CA GLY A 123 -46.23 -17.98 -18.16
C GLY A 123 -46.43 -18.09 -16.64
N GLY A 124 -47.46 -17.39 -16.11
CA GLY A 124 -48.54 -17.98 -15.29
C GLY A 124 -48.46 -18.07 -13.74
N GLU A 125 -49.28 -17.22 -13.09
CA GLU A 125 -50.17 -17.46 -11.91
C GLU A 125 -49.67 -17.42 -10.43
N GLU A 126 -50.63 -17.09 -9.54
CA GLU A 126 -50.59 -16.33 -8.26
C GLU A 126 -50.45 -17.16 -6.95
N GLY A 127 -50.06 -16.52 -5.82
CA GLY A 127 -50.35 -17.00 -4.44
C GLY A 127 -49.40 -16.53 -3.30
N PRO A 128 -49.86 -16.23 -2.06
CA PRO A 128 -49.32 -15.15 -1.21
C PRO A 128 -48.22 -15.48 -0.19
N GLU A 129 -47.60 -14.40 0.27
CA GLU A 129 -46.29 -14.23 0.89
C GLU A 129 -46.25 -14.42 2.42
N VAL A 130 -45.33 -15.27 2.91
CA VAL A 130 -44.84 -15.26 4.30
C VAL A 130 -43.32 -15.16 4.28
N LYS A 131 -42.76 -13.94 4.40
CA LYS A 131 -41.30 -13.74 4.43
C LYS A 131 -40.76 -13.73 5.86
N HIS A 132 -40.40 -14.92 6.34
CA HIS A 132 -39.41 -15.04 7.41
C HIS A 132 -38.02 -14.71 6.83
N TYR A 133 -37.42 -13.59 7.26
CA TYR A 133 -36.05 -13.23 6.91
C TYR A 133 -35.06 -14.15 7.64
N ASN A 134 -34.69 -15.27 7.03
CA ASN A 134 -33.76 -16.24 7.61
C ASN A 134 -32.75 -16.74 6.58
N GLY A 135 -31.45 -16.53 6.83
CA GLY A 135 -30.32 -17.34 6.32
C GLY A 135 -30.21 -17.62 4.81
N ASP A 136 -29.28 -16.93 4.15
CA ASP A 136 -28.46 -17.43 3.04
C ASP A 136 -29.15 -17.99 1.78
N LYS A 137 -29.38 -17.11 0.80
CA LYS A 137 -29.96 -17.41 -0.53
C LYS A 137 -29.26 -18.54 -1.30
N ARG A 138 -27.97 -18.83 -1.06
CA ARG A 138 -27.26 -19.97 -1.68
C ARG A 138 -27.58 -21.28 -0.97
N GLU A 139 -27.70 -21.26 0.36
CA GLU A 139 -28.10 -22.42 1.16
C GLU A 139 -29.58 -22.74 0.95
N GLN A 140 -30.43 -21.71 0.82
CA GLN A 140 -31.82 -21.88 0.42
C GLN A 140 -31.93 -22.53 -0.96
N LYS A 141 -31.21 -22.03 -1.99
CA LYS A 141 -31.19 -22.66 -3.32
C LYS A 141 -30.63 -24.09 -3.35
N ILE A 142 -29.78 -24.47 -2.39
CA ILE A 142 -29.30 -25.86 -2.22
C ILE A 142 -30.39 -26.71 -1.54
N LYS A 143 -31.08 -26.18 -0.52
CA LYS A 143 -32.19 -26.84 0.18
C LYS A 143 -33.42 -27.01 -0.73
N ASP A 144 -33.68 -26.04 -1.60
CA ASP A 144 -34.82 -26.01 -2.53
C ASP A 144 -34.52 -26.76 -3.85
N GLY A 145 -33.37 -27.43 -3.95
CA GLY A 145 -32.98 -28.28 -5.09
C GLY A 145 -32.68 -27.55 -6.40
N THR A 146 -32.75 -26.22 -6.43
CA THR A 146 -32.66 -25.40 -7.64
C THR A 146 -31.22 -24.99 -8.01
N TYR A 147 -30.24 -25.28 -7.16
CA TYR A 147 -28.83 -24.94 -7.37
C TYR A 147 -28.10 -26.02 -8.19
N LYS A 148 -27.80 -25.73 -9.46
CA LYS A 148 -27.00 -26.61 -10.32
C LYS A 148 -25.51 -26.42 -10.02
N ARG A 149 -24.87 -27.38 -9.34
CA ARG A 149 -23.43 -27.36 -9.04
C ARG A 149 -22.63 -27.50 -10.34
N PRO A 150 -21.70 -26.58 -10.67
CA PRO A 150 -20.97 -26.63 -11.94
C PRO A 150 -19.89 -27.74 -12.00
N TYR A 151 -19.56 -28.41 -10.89
CA TYR A 151 -18.59 -29.51 -10.84
C TYR A 151 -18.90 -30.51 -9.71
N ARG A 152 -18.45 -31.77 -9.88
CA ARG A 152 -18.59 -32.89 -8.92
C ARG A 152 -17.52 -32.75 -7.82
N LEU A 153 -17.91 -32.90 -6.55
CA LEU A 153 -17.02 -32.68 -5.40
C LEU A 153 -15.83 -33.67 -5.37
N SER A 154 -14.62 -33.15 -5.31
CA SER A 154 -13.65 -33.61 -4.30
C SER A 154 -13.84 -32.72 -3.07
N TYR A 155 -13.95 -33.33 -1.90
CA TYR A 155 -14.20 -32.66 -0.61
C TYR A 155 -13.15 -31.60 -0.28
#